data_AF-A0AA35RL28-F1
#
_entry.id   AF-A0AA35RL28-F1
#
_cell.length_a   1.000
_cell.length_b   1.000
_cell.length_c   1.000
_cell.angle_alpha   90.00
_cell.angle_beta   90.00
_cell.angle_gamma   90.00
#
_symmetry.space_group_name_H-M   'P 1'
#
loop_
_entity.id
_entity.type
_entity.pdbx_description
1 polymer ?
#
loop_
_entity_poly.entity_id
_entity_poly.type
_entity_poly.pdbx_seq_one_letter_code
_entity_poly.pdbx_strand_id
1 'polypeptide(L)'
;MSPSHYPDKRSYVAAYKRMVQMVLETPDDRAKLQKYLKEFHDTYIVEDLIENLKNLLNAPKRRQLYYAIRPLVPSRLRQEYNSLLPHVPTNERKVVNIKQTGGAGFGFTIRGGREFGCGIFVSSVLPSSKAAQNGLKPGDEIVRVNGLTLCQATNEEVVNLIKLKKTLLLTCKSVGMIPDQSPTTGEITWMTVVRDNKKHHTSSSRLATQGPIVKCARRVQVNMDGSTVLGASIKTSADSHSGVHIVDITPNSVAHNAGLKVGDEILEVNGQSLQNISHQDAIKMLKSSDTLMLTVRVEESFHRGQLHHQFLQILRPL
;
A
#
# COMPACT_ATOMS: atom_id res chain seq x y z
N MET A 1 12.46 -0.37 -9.50
CA MET A 1 13.84 -0.29 -8.99
C MET A 1 13.90 -1.01 -7.65
N SER A 2 14.74 -2.03 -7.51
CA SER A 2 15.02 -2.65 -6.20
C SER A 2 16.45 -2.26 -5.77
N PRO A 3 16.71 -1.97 -4.48
CA PRO A 3 18.07 -1.72 -3.98
C PRO A 3 19.05 -2.84 -4.31
N SER A 4 18.55 -4.07 -4.48
CA SER A 4 19.36 -5.24 -4.85
C SER A 4 19.99 -5.18 -6.24
N HIS A 5 19.57 -4.23 -7.09
CA HIS A 5 20.13 -4.04 -8.44
C HIS A 5 21.29 -3.04 -8.47
N TYR A 6 21.67 -2.48 -7.32
CA TYR A 6 22.74 -1.48 -7.24
C TYR A 6 23.95 -2.05 -6.52
N PRO A 7 25.17 -1.79 -7.02
CA PRO A 7 26.40 -2.35 -6.46
C PRO A 7 26.67 -1.86 -5.03
N ASP A 8 26.17 -0.68 -4.67
CA ASP A 8 26.33 -0.10 -3.35
C ASP A 8 25.22 0.90 -2.99
N LYS A 9 25.21 1.32 -1.71
CA LYS A 9 24.18 2.20 -1.13
C LYS A 9 24.20 3.62 -1.71
N ARG A 10 25.36 4.17 -2.08
CA ARG A 10 25.49 5.53 -2.65
C ARG A 10 24.96 5.56 -4.08
N SER A 11 25.23 4.51 -4.84
CA SER A 11 24.71 4.33 -6.20
C SER A 11 23.17 4.36 -6.25
N TYR A 12 22.51 3.72 -5.28
CA TYR A 12 21.05 3.78 -5.15
C TYR A 12 20.53 5.20 -4.81
N VAL A 13 21.18 5.92 -3.89
CA VAL A 13 20.79 7.30 -3.52
C VAL A 13 20.90 8.24 -4.72
N ALA A 14 21.98 8.15 -5.50
CA ALA A 14 22.16 8.95 -6.70
C ALA A 14 21.09 8.63 -7.76
N ALA A 15 20.79 7.35 -7.98
CA ALA A 15 19.74 6.92 -8.90
C ALA A 15 18.34 7.38 -8.45
N TYR A 16 18.06 7.35 -7.14
CA TYR A 16 16.83 7.87 -6.55
C TYR A 16 16.70 9.38 -6.81
N LYS A 17 17.73 10.17 -6.50
CA LYS A 17 17.74 11.63 -6.70
C LYS A 17 17.50 11.99 -8.16
N ARG A 18 18.16 11.29 -9.09
CA ARG A 18 17.97 11.47 -10.53
C ARG A 18 16.54 11.14 -10.96
N MET A 19 15.97 10.04 -10.47
CA MET A 19 14.58 9.69 -10.77
C MET A 19 13.60 10.75 -10.26
N VAL A 20 13.78 11.25 -9.04
CA VAL A 20 12.96 12.33 -8.48
C VAL A 20 13.02 13.58 -9.36
N GLN A 21 14.21 14.00 -9.79
CA GLN A 21 14.38 15.15 -10.69
C GLN A 21 13.70 14.96 -12.05
N MET A 22 13.77 13.76 -12.64
CA MET A 22 13.11 13.49 -13.92
C MET A 22 11.58 13.41 -13.81
N VAL A 23 11.06 12.99 -12.66
CA VAL A 23 9.63 12.68 -12.48
C VAL A 23 8.85 13.86 -11.90
N LEU A 24 9.45 14.58 -10.95
CA LEU A 24 8.90 15.76 -10.30
C LEU A 24 9.58 17.00 -10.87
N GLU A 25 8.96 17.57 -11.90
CA GLU A 25 9.51 18.64 -12.73
C GLU A 25 9.68 19.96 -11.95
N THR A 26 8.76 20.28 -11.04
CA THR A 26 8.81 21.53 -10.27
C THR A 26 9.64 21.40 -8.98
N PRO A 27 10.37 22.45 -8.57
CA PRO A 27 11.04 22.50 -7.27
C PRO A 27 10.07 22.27 -6.10
N ASP A 28 8.86 22.83 -6.21
CA ASP A 28 7.82 22.71 -5.17
C ASP A 28 7.38 21.27 -4.96
N ASP A 29 7.18 20.49 -6.04
CA ASP A 29 6.81 19.08 -5.92
C ASP A 29 7.94 18.25 -5.28
N ARG A 30 9.20 18.58 -5.59
CA ARG A 30 10.37 17.95 -4.94
C ARG A 30 10.46 18.30 -3.46
N ALA A 31 10.18 19.56 -3.10
CA ALA A 31 10.13 20.02 -1.72
C ALA A 31 8.98 19.35 -0.94
N LYS A 32 7.81 19.19 -1.55
CA LYS A 32 6.69 18.41 -0.98
C LYS A 32 7.09 16.97 -0.73
N LEU A 33 7.72 16.29 -1.69
CA LEU A 33 8.21 14.92 -1.50
C LEU A 33 9.15 14.82 -0.29
N GLN A 34 10.12 15.73 -0.20
CA GLN A 34 11.05 15.77 0.93
C GLN A 34 10.33 16.02 2.25
N LYS A 35 9.38 16.96 2.28
CA LYS A 35 8.54 17.23 3.45
C LYS A 35 7.79 15.98 3.89
N TYR A 36 7.11 15.29 2.99
CA TYR A 36 6.33 14.09 3.32
C TYR A 36 7.21 12.94 3.82
N LEU A 37 8.38 12.74 3.22
CA LEU A 37 9.33 11.72 3.70
C LEU A 37 9.89 12.08 5.07
N LYS A 38 10.11 13.37 5.35
CA LYS A 38 10.55 13.85 6.66
C LYS A 38 9.44 13.69 7.71
N GLU A 39 8.20 14.06 7.39
CA GLU A 39 7.06 13.87 8.29
C GLU A 39 6.85 12.38 8.59
N PHE A 40 6.88 11.52 7.57
CA PHE A 40 6.83 10.06 7.77
C PHE A 40 7.98 9.56 8.65
N HIS A 41 9.15 10.17 8.56
CA HIS A 41 10.27 9.81 9.42
C HIS A 41 10.03 10.15 10.89
N ASP A 42 9.33 11.26 11.13
CA ASP A 42 9.04 11.76 12.46
C ASP A 42 7.84 11.01 13.08
N THR A 43 6.88 10.57 12.26
CA THR A 43 5.62 9.96 12.73
C THR A 43 5.53 8.44 12.53
N TYR A 44 6.22 7.90 11.52
CA TYR A 44 6.09 6.52 11.02
C TYR A 44 4.65 6.10 10.66
N ILE A 45 3.76 7.06 10.40
CA ILE A 45 2.38 6.79 9.98
C ILE A 45 2.35 6.56 8.47
N VAL A 46 2.13 5.32 8.06
CA VAL A 46 2.16 4.92 6.65
C VAL A 46 0.97 5.50 5.89
N GLU A 47 -0.21 5.58 6.52
CA GLU A 47 -1.42 6.15 5.95
C GLU A 47 -1.20 7.60 5.50
N ASP A 48 -0.64 8.44 6.37
CA ASP A 48 -0.34 9.84 6.08
C ASP A 48 0.67 9.98 4.95
N LEU A 49 1.73 9.15 4.95
CA LEU A 49 2.69 9.12 3.85
C LEU A 49 1.98 8.78 2.53
N ILE A 50 1.18 7.72 2.51
CA ILE A 50 0.50 7.27 1.30
C ILE A 50 -0.51 8.32 0.82
N GLU A 51 -1.27 8.94 1.71
CA GLU A 51 -2.26 9.96 1.35
C GLU A 51 -1.60 11.20 0.76
N ASN A 52 -0.52 11.69 1.39
CA ASN A 52 0.29 12.77 0.85
C ASN A 52 0.92 12.43 -0.52
N LEU A 53 1.41 11.18 -0.67
CA LEU A 53 1.95 10.71 -1.94
C LEU A 53 0.89 10.54 -3.02
N LYS A 54 -0.38 10.20 -2.71
CA LYS A 54 -1.46 10.12 -3.72
C LYS A 54 -1.66 11.46 -4.41
N ASN A 55 -1.65 12.54 -3.64
CA ASN A 55 -1.81 13.89 -4.16
C ASN A 55 -0.62 14.31 -5.03
N LEU A 56 0.60 13.99 -4.60
CA LEU A 56 1.82 14.36 -5.31
C LEU A 56 2.10 13.49 -6.55
N LEU A 57 1.80 12.19 -6.45
CA LEU A 57 2.04 11.17 -7.48
C LEU A 57 0.76 10.89 -8.30
N ASN A 58 -0.05 11.94 -8.50
CA ASN A 58 -1.32 11.95 -9.22
C ASN A 58 -1.18 11.88 -10.75
N ALA A 59 -0.09 11.33 -11.29
CA ALA A 59 0.12 11.17 -12.73
C ALA A 59 0.85 9.85 -13.02
N PRO A 60 0.61 9.16 -14.16
CA PRO A 60 1.14 7.82 -14.40
C PRO A 60 2.67 7.79 -14.35
N LYS A 61 3.32 8.79 -14.94
CA LYS A 61 4.78 8.98 -14.92
C LYS A 61 5.35 9.09 -13.51
N ARG A 62 4.55 9.57 -12.55
CA ARG A 62 4.95 9.78 -11.15
C ARG A 62 4.90 8.54 -10.29
N ARG A 63 4.07 7.56 -10.64
CA ARG A 63 3.82 6.37 -9.80
C ARG A 63 5.04 5.48 -9.58
N GLN A 64 6.04 5.53 -10.47
CA GLN A 64 7.28 4.78 -10.24
C GLN A 64 7.99 5.17 -8.95
N LEU A 65 7.72 6.38 -8.42
CA LEU A 65 8.28 6.82 -7.14
C LEU A 65 7.75 6.03 -5.94
N TYR A 66 6.56 5.42 -5.98
CA TYR A 66 6.13 4.51 -4.90
C TYR A 66 7.13 3.36 -4.69
N TYR A 67 7.66 2.80 -5.78
CA TYR A 67 8.69 1.75 -5.71
C TYR A 67 10.04 2.28 -5.28
N ALA A 68 10.38 3.49 -5.72
CA ALA A 68 11.63 4.13 -5.33
C ALA A 68 11.62 4.50 -3.84
N ILE A 69 10.47 4.79 -3.25
CA ILE A 69 10.28 5.12 -1.83
C ILE A 69 10.20 3.85 -0.97
N ARG A 70 9.65 2.74 -1.47
CA ARG A 70 9.46 1.50 -0.71
C ARG A 70 10.71 1.02 0.08
N PRO A 71 11.95 1.07 -0.46
CA PRO A 71 13.15 0.73 0.32
C PRO A 71 13.41 1.62 1.53
N LEU A 72 12.95 2.87 1.48
CA LEU A 72 13.05 3.88 2.53
C LEU A 72 12.11 3.56 3.70
N VAL A 73 11.03 2.83 3.42
CA VAL A 73 10.10 2.33 4.43
C VAL A 73 10.77 1.19 5.20
N PRO A 74 10.81 1.24 6.56
CA PRO A 74 11.34 0.16 7.38
C PRO A 74 10.68 -1.18 7.06
N SER A 75 11.45 -2.28 7.11
CA SER A 75 10.96 -3.60 6.69
C SER A 75 9.63 -4.01 7.35
N ARG A 76 9.42 -3.64 8.62
CA ARG A 76 8.19 -3.93 9.39
C ARG A 76 6.95 -3.20 8.86
N LEU A 77 7.11 -2.00 8.29
CA LEU A 77 6.02 -1.18 7.73
C LEU A 77 5.79 -1.42 6.22
N ARG A 78 6.66 -2.19 5.56
CA ARG A 78 6.56 -2.42 4.10
C ARG A 78 5.31 -3.19 3.70
N GLN A 79 4.81 -4.08 4.55
CA GLN A 79 3.59 -4.83 4.25
C GLN A 79 2.37 -3.90 4.25
N GLU A 80 2.26 -3.06 5.27
CA GLU A 80 1.23 -2.02 5.38
C GLU A 80 1.33 -1.02 4.21
N TYR A 81 2.53 -0.50 3.95
CA TYR A 81 2.80 0.37 2.79
C TYR A 81 2.31 -0.26 1.49
N ASN A 82 2.72 -1.50 1.22
CA ASN A 82 2.31 -2.25 0.02
C ASN A 82 0.79 -2.46 -0.05
N SER A 83 0.11 -2.68 1.08
CA SER A 83 -1.33 -2.90 1.13
C SER A 83 -2.15 -1.64 0.85
N LEU A 84 -1.59 -0.47 1.19
CA LEU A 84 -2.22 0.84 1.00
C LEU A 84 -1.89 1.47 -0.38
N LEU A 85 -0.91 0.93 -1.11
CA LEU A 85 -0.57 1.42 -2.44
C LEU A 85 -1.77 1.33 -3.40
N PRO A 86 -2.09 2.41 -4.13
CA PRO A 86 -3.04 2.32 -5.24
C PRO A 86 -2.46 1.38 -6.31
N HIS A 87 -3.33 0.68 -7.06
CA HIS A 87 -2.94 -0.46 -7.93
C HIS A 87 -1.63 -0.18 -8.65
N VAL A 88 -0.62 -0.99 -8.31
CA VAL A 88 0.76 -0.67 -8.64
C VAL A 88 0.96 -0.84 -10.14
N PRO A 89 1.55 0.14 -10.85
CA PRO A 89 1.82 -0.01 -12.27
C PRO A 89 2.81 -1.14 -12.49
N THR A 90 2.51 -2.06 -13.40
CA THR A 90 3.46 -3.06 -13.86
C THR A 90 3.95 -2.64 -15.24
N ASN A 91 5.27 -2.65 -15.45
CA ASN A 91 5.82 -2.51 -16.80
C ASN A 91 5.63 -3.79 -17.63
N GLU A 92 5.21 -4.88 -16.99
CA GLU A 92 4.81 -6.12 -17.65
C GLU A 92 3.59 -5.87 -18.53
N ARG A 93 3.75 -6.21 -19.81
CA ARG A 93 2.65 -6.20 -20.77
C ARG A 93 1.89 -7.50 -20.65
N LYS A 94 0.58 -7.41 -20.53
CA LYS A 94 -0.33 -8.56 -20.63
C LYS A 94 -1.04 -8.54 -21.97
N VAL A 95 -1.31 -9.73 -22.51
CA VAL A 95 -2.08 -9.92 -23.73
C VAL A 95 -3.47 -10.43 -23.35
N VAL A 96 -4.50 -9.75 -23.83
CA VAL A 96 -5.90 -10.08 -23.56
C VAL A 96 -6.58 -10.40 -24.89
N ASN A 97 -7.09 -11.62 -25.02
CA ASN A 97 -7.79 -12.09 -26.23
C ASN A 97 -9.29 -12.17 -25.95
N ILE A 98 -10.09 -11.32 -26.59
CA ILE A 98 -11.53 -11.22 -26.34
C ILE A 98 -12.27 -11.53 -27.64
N LYS A 99 -13.13 -12.55 -27.60
CA LYS A 99 -14.04 -12.88 -28.70
C LYS A 99 -15.46 -12.46 -28.35
N GLN A 100 -16.12 -11.79 -29.28
CA GLN A 100 -17.52 -11.39 -29.15
C GLN A 100 -18.43 -12.62 -29.26
N THR A 101 -19.48 -12.67 -28.43
CA THR A 101 -20.46 -13.77 -28.41
C THR A 101 -21.88 -13.21 -28.39
N GLY A 102 -22.73 -13.67 -29.31
CA GLY A 102 -24.19 -13.44 -29.25
C GLY A 102 -24.63 -11.98 -29.36
N GLY A 103 -24.03 -11.18 -30.26
CA GLY A 103 -24.43 -9.78 -30.53
C GLY A 103 -24.07 -8.78 -29.42
N ALA A 104 -23.83 -9.23 -28.19
CA ALA A 104 -23.33 -8.41 -27.08
C ALA A 104 -21.93 -7.85 -27.39
N GLY A 105 -21.64 -6.62 -26.96
CA GLY A 105 -20.31 -6.02 -27.10
C GLY A 105 -19.25 -6.70 -26.20
N PHE A 106 -18.01 -6.21 -26.24
CA PHE A 106 -16.91 -6.78 -25.45
C PHE A 106 -17.02 -6.54 -23.93
N GLY A 107 -17.84 -5.58 -23.51
CA GLY A 107 -18.14 -5.30 -22.10
C GLY A 107 -17.08 -4.47 -21.38
N PHE A 108 -16.45 -3.52 -22.05
CA PHE A 108 -15.57 -2.53 -21.43
C PHE A 108 -15.72 -1.16 -22.10
N THR A 109 -15.29 -0.10 -21.41
CA THR A 109 -15.25 1.27 -21.94
C THR A 109 -13.82 1.78 -21.96
N ILE A 110 -13.53 2.73 -22.84
CA ILE A 110 -12.22 3.38 -22.95
C ILE A 110 -12.33 4.90 -22.84
N ARG A 111 -11.24 5.53 -22.39
CA ARG A 111 -11.01 6.98 -22.35
C ARG A 111 -9.59 7.32 -22.78
N GLY A 112 -9.34 8.61 -22.99
CA GLY A 112 -8.06 9.13 -23.45
C GLY A 112 -7.93 9.04 -24.97
N GLY A 113 -6.71 9.22 -25.48
CA GLY A 113 -6.46 9.42 -26.91
C GLY A 113 -5.49 10.58 -27.11
N ARG A 114 -4.82 10.59 -28.25
CA ARG A 114 -3.79 11.60 -28.57
C ARG A 114 -4.33 13.03 -28.47
N GLU A 115 -5.59 13.25 -28.84
CA GLU A 115 -6.28 14.53 -28.74
C GLU A 115 -6.37 15.06 -27.29
N PHE A 116 -6.23 14.17 -26.31
CA PHE A 116 -6.18 14.49 -24.89
C PHE A 116 -4.76 14.41 -24.31
N GLY A 117 -3.73 14.28 -25.17
CA GLY A 117 -2.32 14.18 -24.74
C GLY A 117 -2.01 12.95 -23.88
N CYS A 118 -2.85 11.91 -23.91
CA CYS A 118 -2.68 10.69 -23.13
C CYS A 118 -2.95 9.43 -23.95
N GLY A 119 -2.54 8.26 -23.44
CA GLY A 119 -2.82 6.97 -24.06
C GLY A 119 -4.31 6.57 -23.97
N ILE A 120 -4.62 5.35 -24.38
CA ILE A 120 -5.96 4.77 -24.30
C ILE A 120 -6.08 3.93 -23.03
N PHE A 121 -7.04 4.25 -22.17
CA PHE A 121 -7.24 3.61 -20.87
C PHE A 121 -8.60 2.96 -20.76
N VAL A 122 -8.64 1.78 -20.15
CA VAL A 122 -9.89 1.11 -19.78
C VAL A 122 -10.51 1.84 -18.59
N SER A 123 -11.68 2.44 -18.77
CA SER A 123 -12.38 3.19 -17.74
C SER A 123 -13.35 2.33 -16.91
N SER A 124 -14.00 1.37 -17.53
CA SER A 124 -14.88 0.41 -16.85
C SER A 124 -14.86 -0.94 -17.56
N VAL A 125 -15.14 -2.00 -16.80
CA VAL A 125 -15.32 -3.35 -17.31
C VAL A 125 -16.59 -3.89 -16.68
N LEU A 126 -17.54 -4.32 -17.51
CA LEU A 126 -18.80 -4.90 -17.04
C LEU A 126 -18.51 -6.23 -16.33
N PRO A 127 -19.06 -6.45 -15.13
CA PRO A 127 -18.98 -7.74 -14.45
C PRO A 127 -19.46 -8.87 -15.37
N SER A 128 -18.83 -10.04 -15.26
CA SER A 128 -19.15 -11.24 -16.05
C SER A 128 -19.00 -11.12 -17.57
N SER A 129 -18.54 -9.98 -18.10
CA SER A 129 -18.28 -9.80 -19.53
C SER A 129 -17.08 -10.61 -20.01
N LYS A 130 -16.94 -10.75 -21.34
CA LYS A 130 -15.76 -11.37 -21.95
C LYS A 130 -14.47 -10.60 -21.63
N ALA A 131 -14.53 -9.28 -21.53
CA ALA A 131 -13.40 -8.48 -21.07
C ALA A 131 -12.97 -8.84 -19.63
N ALA A 132 -13.92 -8.94 -18.70
CA ALA A 132 -13.64 -9.32 -17.31
C ALA A 132 -13.07 -10.74 -17.20
N GLN A 133 -13.69 -11.70 -17.90
CA GLN A 133 -13.25 -13.11 -17.93
C GLN A 133 -11.82 -13.27 -18.45
N ASN A 134 -11.37 -12.38 -19.34
CA ASN A 134 -10.01 -12.39 -19.89
C ASN A 134 -9.04 -11.46 -19.12
N GLY A 135 -9.43 -10.98 -17.94
CA GLY A 135 -8.55 -10.26 -17.03
C GLY A 135 -8.29 -8.80 -17.41
N LEU A 136 -9.11 -8.20 -18.28
CA LEU A 136 -9.12 -6.76 -18.49
C LEU A 136 -9.73 -6.08 -17.25
N LYS A 137 -9.14 -4.97 -16.80
CA LYS A 137 -9.62 -4.25 -15.62
C LYS A 137 -9.49 -2.73 -15.81
N PRO A 138 -10.30 -1.93 -15.09
CA PRO A 138 -10.15 -0.49 -15.08
C PRO A 138 -8.73 -0.07 -14.69
N GLY A 139 -8.21 0.95 -15.37
CA GLY A 139 -6.84 1.45 -15.19
C GLY A 139 -5.77 0.66 -15.92
N ASP A 140 -6.14 -0.29 -16.79
CA ASP A 140 -5.23 -0.80 -17.81
C ASP A 140 -5.09 0.22 -18.95
N GLU A 141 -3.87 0.48 -19.40
CA GLU A 141 -3.60 1.22 -20.65
C GLU A 141 -3.46 0.22 -21.79
N ILE A 142 -4.27 0.37 -22.83
CA ILE A 142 -4.20 -0.41 -24.06
C ILE A 142 -3.12 0.23 -24.94
N VAL A 143 -2.05 -0.50 -25.18
CA VAL A 143 -0.92 -0.02 -26.01
C VAL A 143 -0.99 -0.55 -27.44
N ARG A 144 -1.67 -1.68 -27.67
CA ARG A 144 -1.91 -2.25 -29.00
C ARG A 144 -3.28 -2.91 -29.13
N VAL A 145 -3.86 -2.84 -30.32
CA VAL A 145 -5.07 -3.59 -30.74
C VAL A 145 -4.74 -4.34 -32.02
N ASN A 146 -4.86 -5.67 -32.01
CA ASN A 146 -4.60 -6.53 -33.18
C ASN A 146 -3.25 -6.24 -33.87
N GLY A 147 -2.21 -5.98 -33.07
CA GLY A 147 -0.86 -5.67 -33.54
C GLY A 147 -0.62 -4.18 -33.87
N LEU A 148 -1.66 -3.36 -34.02
CA LEU A 148 -1.52 -1.92 -34.26
C LEU A 148 -1.19 -1.18 -32.97
N THR A 149 -0.16 -0.34 -32.99
CA THR A 149 0.24 0.49 -31.84
C THR A 149 -0.61 1.74 -31.75
N LEU A 150 -1.03 2.12 -30.54
CA LEU A 150 -1.99 3.20 -30.31
C LEU A 150 -1.36 4.54 -29.86
N CYS A 151 -0.04 4.67 -29.89
CA CYS A 151 0.66 5.84 -29.31
C CYS A 151 0.28 7.18 -29.96
N GLN A 152 -0.29 7.19 -31.16
CA GLN A 152 -0.72 8.38 -31.88
C GLN A 152 -2.20 8.34 -32.28
N ALA A 153 -2.96 7.34 -31.81
CA ALA A 153 -4.34 7.16 -32.20
C ALA A 153 -5.27 8.07 -31.38
N THR A 154 -6.34 8.57 -32.01
CA THR A 154 -7.43 9.27 -31.30
C THR A 154 -8.38 8.30 -30.63
N ASN A 155 -9.20 8.77 -29.68
CA ASN A 155 -10.23 7.94 -29.06
C ASN A 155 -11.16 7.32 -30.12
N GLU A 156 -11.61 8.15 -31.07
CA GLU A 156 -12.54 7.75 -32.12
C GLU A 156 -11.95 6.68 -33.04
N GLU A 157 -10.71 6.83 -33.47
CA GLU A 157 -10.00 5.82 -34.28
C GLU A 157 -9.95 4.48 -33.55
N VAL A 158 -9.63 4.49 -32.25
CA VAL A 158 -9.56 3.26 -31.46
C VAL A 158 -10.94 2.63 -31.23
N VAL A 159 -11.97 3.44 -31.00
CA VAL A 159 -13.36 2.96 -30.91
C VAL A 159 -13.77 2.29 -32.21
N ASN A 160 -13.45 2.87 -33.37
CA ASN A 160 -13.74 2.31 -34.67
C ASN A 160 -12.98 1.00 -34.91
N LEU A 161 -11.67 0.96 -34.61
CA LEU A 161 -10.87 -0.27 -34.69
C LEU A 161 -11.43 -1.42 -33.84
N ILE A 162 -11.91 -1.11 -32.63
CA ILE A 162 -12.52 -2.09 -31.72
C ILE A 162 -13.86 -2.59 -32.25
N LYS A 163 -14.74 -1.70 -32.73
CA LYS A 163 -16.08 -2.05 -33.21
C LYS A 163 -16.07 -2.86 -34.50
N LEU A 164 -15.06 -2.70 -35.35
CA LEU A 164 -14.98 -3.37 -36.65
C LEU A 164 -14.62 -4.86 -36.56
N LYS A 165 -14.19 -5.35 -35.40
CA LYS A 165 -13.66 -6.72 -35.25
C LYS A 165 -14.50 -7.50 -34.24
N LYS A 166 -14.79 -8.77 -34.55
CA LYS A 166 -15.43 -9.72 -33.61
C LYS A 166 -14.44 -10.35 -32.63
N THR A 167 -13.15 -10.19 -32.87
CA THR A 167 -12.06 -10.70 -32.02
C THR A 167 -11.02 -9.60 -31.83
N LEU A 168 -10.63 -9.38 -30.58
CA LEU A 168 -9.65 -8.39 -30.18
C LEU A 168 -8.47 -9.07 -29.49
N LEU A 169 -7.27 -8.80 -29.98
CA LEU A 169 -6.01 -9.09 -29.31
C LEU A 169 -5.45 -7.77 -28.77
N LEU A 170 -5.65 -7.53 -27.48
CA LEU A 170 -5.20 -6.32 -26.81
C LEU A 170 -3.86 -6.58 -26.14
N THR A 171 -2.89 -5.68 -26.32
CA THR A 171 -1.71 -5.62 -25.46
C THR A 171 -1.90 -4.47 -24.48
N CYS A 172 -1.86 -4.76 -23.19
CA CYS A 172 -2.14 -3.80 -22.12
C CYS A 172 -1.02 -3.74 -21.10
N LYS A 173 -0.88 -2.61 -20.39
CA LYS A 173 -0.09 -2.48 -19.16
C LYS A 173 -1.01 -2.02 -18.03
N SER A 174 -0.87 -2.58 -16.84
CA SER A 174 -1.66 -2.13 -15.69
C SER A 174 -1.05 -0.84 -15.14
N VAL A 175 -1.82 0.25 -15.13
CA VAL A 175 -1.39 1.58 -14.63
C VAL A 175 -2.09 1.96 -13.33
N GLY A 176 -3.36 1.55 -13.18
CA GLY A 176 -4.16 1.84 -12.00
C GLY A 176 -4.73 3.26 -11.96
N MET A 177 -4.71 3.97 -13.09
CA MET A 177 -5.35 5.29 -13.26
C MET A 177 -6.10 5.41 -14.56
N ILE A 178 -7.07 6.32 -14.57
CA ILE A 178 -7.91 6.64 -15.72
C ILE A 178 -7.84 8.17 -15.91
N PRO A 179 -7.65 8.67 -17.15
CA PRO A 179 -7.74 10.10 -17.42
C PRO A 179 -9.18 10.60 -17.23
N ASP A 180 -9.31 11.79 -16.67
CA ASP A 180 -10.58 12.49 -16.49
C ASP A 180 -10.41 13.95 -16.89
N GLN A 181 -11.40 14.50 -17.57
CA GLN A 181 -11.33 15.89 -18.00
C GLN A 181 -11.89 16.78 -16.89
N SER A 182 -11.07 17.70 -16.41
CA SER A 182 -11.48 18.71 -15.43
C SER A 182 -12.64 19.53 -15.99
N PRO A 183 -13.81 19.56 -15.33
CA PRO A 183 -14.94 20.34 -15.81
C PRO A 183 -14.71 21.85 -15.72
N THR A 184 -13.75 22.30 -14.89
CA THR A 184 -13.46 23.72 -14.68
C THR A 184 -12.37 24.25 -15.62
N THR A 185 -11.31 23.47 -15.86
CA THR A 185 -10.14 23.91 -16.64
C THR A 185 -10.07 23.27 -18.02
N GLY A 186 -10.85 22.22 -18.29
CA GLY A 186 -10.77 21.43 -19.51
C GLY A 186 -9.51 20.56 -19.62
N GLU A 187 -8.60 20.66 -18.65
CA GLU A 187 -7.35 19.91 -18.60
C GLU A 187 -7.56 18.45 -18.20
N ILE A 188 -6.67 17.57 -18.65
CA ILE A 188 -6.69 16.17 -18.27
C ILE A 188 -6.05 15.97 -16.89
N THR A 189 -6.86 15.48 -15.97
CA THR A 189 -6.48 15.00 -14.64
C THR A 189 -6.47 13.47 -14.61
N TRP A 190 -5.96 12.87 -13.54
CA TRP A 190 -5.91 11.41 -13.40
C TRP A 190 -6.62 10.96 -12.14
N MET A 191 -7.58 10.06 -12.32
CA MET A 191 -8.27 9.41 -11.22
C MET A 191 -7.61 8.09 -10.88
N THR A 192 -7.39 7.84 -9.60
CA THR A 192 -6.93 6.54 -9.11
C THR A 192 -8.08 5.54 -9.13
N VAL A 193 -7.84 4.35 -9.67
CA VAL A 193 -8.80 3.24 -9.55
C VAL A 193 -8.73 2.71 -8.12
N VAL A 194 -9.71 3.08 -7.29
CA VAL A 194 -9.83 2.63 -5.91
C VAL A 194 -10.36 1.20 -5.91
N ARG A 195 -9.73 0.28 -5.15
CA ARG A 195 -10.34 -1.01 -4.86
C ARG A 195 -11.49 -0.76 -3.91
N ASP A 196 -12.69 -1.22 -4.26
CA ASP A 196 -13.82 -1.24 -3.35
C ASP A 196 -13.51 -2.22 -2.21
N ASN A 197 -12.77 -1.74 -1.22
CA ASN A 197 -12.45 -2.47 -0.01
C ASN A 197 -13.26 -1.80 1.09
N LYS A 198 -14.57 -2.12 1.14
CA LYS A 198 -15.39 -1.79 2.29
C LYS A 198 -14.77 -2.43 3.54
N LYS A 199 -13.96 -1.66 4.26
CA LYS A 199 -13.71 -1.83 5.68
C LYS A 199 -13.80 -0.45 6.32
N HIS A 200 -14.90 -0.25 7.03
CA HIS A 200 -15.10 0.82 7.99
C HIS A 200 -13.85 0.96 8.87
N HIS A 201 -13.28 2.16 9.00
CA HIS A 201 -12.75 2.61 10.29
C HIS A 201 -13.00 4.11 10.47
N THR A 202 -13.93 4.33 11.39
CA THR A 202 -14.18 5.49 12.23
C THR A 202 -13.09 6.54 12.28
N SER A 203 -13.47 7.75 11.88
CA SER A 203 -12.86 9.02 12.27
C SER A 203 -12.66 9.06 13.79
N SER A 204 -11.41 9.16 14.24
CA SER A 204 -11.11 9.60 15.60
C SER A 204 -10.36 10.93 15.51
N SER A 205 -11.01 11.97 16.03
CA SER A 205 -10.36 13.21 16.41
C SER A 205 -9.22 12.94 17.39
N ARG A 206 -8.23 13.84 17.44
CA ARG A 206 -7.68 14.34 18.71
C ARG A 206 -6.67 15.47 18.52
N LEU A 207 -6.81 16.43 19.43
CA LEU A 207 -5.87 17.50 19.78
C LEU A 207 -4.64 16.96 20.55
N ALA A 208 -3.61 17.80 20.55
CA ALA A 208 -2.56 18.01 21.56
C ALA A 208 -1.29 17.12 21.57
N THR A 209 -0.19 17.76 21.15
CA THR A 209 1.08 17.94 21.88
C THR A 209 1.63 16.77 22.71
N GLN A 210 1.97 15.65 22.06
CA GLN A 210 3.08 14.76 22.38
C GLN A 210 3.29 13.84 21.16
N GLY A 211 4.53 13.62 20.73
CA GLY A 211 4.83 12.87 19.50
C GLY A 211 4.22 11.46 19.50
N PRO A 212 3.75 10.93 18.36
CA PRO A 212 2.94 9.72 18.33
C PRO A 212 3.75 8.45 18.65
N ILE A 213 3.20 7.64 19.54
CA ILE A 213 3.59 6.25 19.78
C ILE A 213 3.05 5.41 18.61
N VAL A 214 3.94 4.74 17.87
CA VAL A 214 3.57 3.90 16.72
C VAL A 214 2.97 2.59 17.24
N LYS A 215 1.69 2.34 16.97
CA LYS A 215 0.96 1.14 17.40
C LYS A 215 0.88 0.12 16.27
N CYS A 216 1.90 -0.70 16.06
CA CYS A 216 1.88 -1.76 15.05
C CYS A 216 1.59 -3.14 15.68
N ALA A 217 0.68 -3.92 15.10
CA ALA A 217 0.42 -5.30 15.51
C ALA A 217 1.31 -6.30 14.76
N ARG A 218 1.91 -7.26 15.47
CA ARG A 218 2.66 -8.41 14.92
C ARG A 218 2.09 -9.72 15.44
N ARG A 219 2.29 -10.82 14.71
CA ARG A 219 1.99 -12.17 15.22
C ARG A 219 3.22 -12.77 15.87
N VAL A 220 3.04 -13.34 17.06
CA VAL A 220 4.07 -14.02 17.84
C VAL A 220 3.57 -15.43 18.11
N GLN A 221 4.33 -16.43 17.67
CA GLN A 221 4.09 -17.80 18.06
C GLN A 221 4.87 -18.06 19.36
N VAL A 222 4.18 -18.59 20.34
CA VAL A 222 4.75 -18.94 21.65
C VAL A 222 4.53 -20.42 21.87
N ASN A 223 5.60 -21.14 22.20
CA ASN A 223 5.52 -22.54 22.61
C ASN A 223 5.86 -22.63 24.10
N MET A 224 4.96 -23.21 24.88
CA MET A 224 5.09 -23.32 26.33
C MET A 224 6.06 -24.44 26.75
N ASP A 225 6.38 -25.41 25.87
CA ASP A 225 7.36 -26.49 26.11
C ASP A 225 7.25 -27.13 27.52
N GLY A 226 6.03 -27.44 27.97
CA GLY A 226 5.75 -28.03 29.29
C GLY A 226 5.71 -27.04 30.47
N SER A 227 5.94 -25.75 30.23
CA SER A 227 5.70 -24.68 31.20
C SER A 227 4.21 -24.41 31.36
N THR A 228 3.74 -24.24 32.61
CA THR A 228 2.36 -23.84 32.91
C THR A 228 2.16 -22.32 32.91
N VAL A 229 3.24 -21.56 32.72
CA VAL A 229 3.25 -20.10 32.76
C VAL A 229 4.03 -19.50 31.59
N LEU A 230 3.46 -18.43 31.04
CA LEU A 230 4.06 -17.66 29.96
C LEU A 230 5.30 -16.86 30.43
N GLY A 231 5.34 -16.46 31.70
CA GLY A 231 6.40 -15.59 32.25
C GLY A 231 6.26 -14.11 31.87
N ALA A 232 5.02 -13.68 31.57
CA ALA A 232 4.63 -12.29 31.40
C ALA A 232 3.51 -11.93 32.36
N SER A 233 3.62 -10.78 33.03
CA SER A 233 2.56 -10.20 33.85
C SER A 233 1.70 -9.28 33.00
N ILE A 234 0.38 -9.39 33.11
CA ILE A 234 -0.57 -8.57 32.34
C ILE A 234 -1.40 -7.64 33.24
N LYS A 235 -1.77 -6.48 32.71
CA LYS A 235 -2.79 -5.59 33.29
C LYS A 235 -3.96 -5.44 32.34
N THR A 236 -5.14 -5.26 32.91
CA THR A 236 -6.39 -4.87 32.24
C THR A 236 -7.04 -3.78 33.09
N SER A 237 -7.38 -2.61 32.53
CA SER A 237 -8.07 -1.59 33.33
C SER A 237 -9.52 -2.02 33.62
N ALA A 238 -10.05 -1.52 34.73
CA ALA A 238 -11.37 -1.90 35.25
C ALA A 238 -12.55 -1.29 34.47
N ASP A 239 -12.25 -0.38 33.55
CA ASP A 239 -13.23 0.38 32.77
C ASP A 239 -13.15 -0.15 31.35
N SER A 240 -14.26 -0.65 30.82
CA SER A 240 -14.40 -1.57 29.67
C SER A 240 -13.92 -1.06 28.29
N HIS A 241 -12.80 -0.35 28.21
CA HIS A 241 -12.19 0.24 27.02
C HIS A 241 -10.64 0.10 26.98
N SER A 242 -10.06 -0.75 27.83
CA SER A 242 -8.61 -0.92 27.98
C SER A 242 -8.18 -2.33 27.58
N GLY A 243 -7.26 -2.43 26.61
CA GLY A 243 -6.68 -3.70 26.17
C GLY A 243 -5.88 -4.44 27.25
N VAL A 244 -5.36 -5.62 26.87
CA VAL A 244 -4.52 -6.46 27.73
C VAL A 244 -3.06 -6.09 27.52
N HIS A 245 -2.40 -5.48 28.51
CA HIS A 245 -1.03 -4.98 28.37
C HIS A 245 -0.03 -5.78 29.21
N ILE A 246 1.15 -6.04 28.66
CA ILE A 246 2.27 -6.65 29.38
C ILE A 246 2.95 -5.58 30.24
N VAL A 247 3.01 -5.81 31.55
CA VAL A 247 3.64 -4.89 32.52
C VAL A 247 4.99 -5.36 33.01
N ASP A 248 5.26 -6.66 32.90
CA ASP A 248 6.52 -7.25 33.30
C ASP A 248 6.79 -8.53 32.51
N ILE A 249 8.05 -8.85 32.28
CA ILE A 249 8.50 -10.08 31.64
C ILE A 249 9.65 -10.65 32.44
N THR A 250 9.49 -11.88 32.90
CA THR A 250 10.56 -12.60 33.59
C THR A 250 11.68 -12.92 32.60
N PRO A 251 12.94 -12.55 32.88
CA PRO A 251 14.07 -12.88 32.02
C PRO A 251 14.18 -14.39 31.76
N ASN A 252 14.58 -14.77 30.54
CA ASN A 252 14.72 -16.16 30.08
C ASN A 252 13.42 -16.99 30.10
N SER A 253 12.26 -16.38 30.36
CA SER A 253 10.97 -17.06 30.28
C SER A 253 10.52 -17.34 28.83
N VAL A 254 9.45 -18.11 28.70
CA VAL A 254 8.78 -18.37 27.41
C VAL A 254 8.40 -17.06 26.71
N ALA A 255 7.84 -16.08 27.44
CA ALA A 255 7.53 -14.74 26.92
C ALA A 255 8.76 -13.98 26.43
N HIS A 256 9.83 -13.99 27.22
CA HIS A 256 11.08 -13.32 26.87
C HIS A 256 11.70 -13.91 25.61
N ASN A 257 11.75 -15.24 25.52
CA ASN A 257 12.34 -15.97 24.40
C ASN A 257 11.46 -15.88 23.13
N ALA A 258 10.14 -15.74 23.29
CA ALA A 258 9.23 -15.39 22.20
C ALA A 258 9.34 -13.91 21.75
N GLY A 259 10.16 -13.11 22.44
CA GLY A 259 10.43 -11.72 22.13
C GLY A 259 9.29 -10.78 22.46
N LEU A 260 8.40 -11.12 23.40
CA LEU A 260 7.44 -10.18 23.98
C LEU A 260 8.21 -9.12 24.79
N LYS A 261 7.64 -7.91 24.91
CA LYS A 261 8.26 -6.80 25.67
C LYS A 261 7.28 -6.16 26.64
N VAL A 262 7.81 -5.58 27.72
CA VAL A 262 7.03 -4.71 28.61
C VAL A 262 6.48 -3.53 27.78
N GLY A 263 5.18 -3.26 27.92
CA GLY A 263 4.46 -2.26 27.13
C GLY A 263 3.68 -2.82 25.94
N ASP A 264 3.98 -4.04 25.48
CA ASP A 264 3.21 -4.72 24.43
C ASP A 264 1.74 -4.90 24.85
N GLU A 265 0.80 -4.68 23.92
CA GLU A 265 -0.63 -4.97 24.11
C GLU A 265 -1.00 -6.23 23.33
N ILE A 266 -1.54 -7.24 24.02
CA ILE A 266 -2.03 -8.47 23.40
C ILE A 266 -3.46 -8.22 22.90
N LEU A 267 -3.64 -8.33 21.59
CA LEU A 267 -4.92 -8.10 20.92
C LEU A 267 -5.70 -9.39 20.71
N GLU A 268 -5.02 -10.49 20.42
CA GLU A 268 -5.66 -11.78 20.12
C GLU A 268 -4.82 -12.95 20.63
N VAL A 269 -5.48 -14.05 20.97
CA VAL A 269 -4.87 -15.35 21.29
C VAL A 269 -5.56 -16.41 20.46
N ASN A 270 -4.81 -17.14 19.64
CA ASN A 270 -5.34 -18.21 18.77
C ASN A 270 -6.51 -17.75 17.87
N GLY A 271 -6.49 -16.48 17.44
CA GLY A 271 -7.51 -15.88 16.59
C GLY A 271 -8.76 -15.39 17.34
N GLN A 272 -8.79 -15.50 18.67
CA GLN A 272 -9.83 -14.93 19.51
C GLN A 272 -9.38 -13.57 20.06
N SER A 273 -10.21 -12.54 19.87
CA SER A 273 -9.94 -11.18 20.33
C SER A 273 -9.96 -11.07 21.85
N LEU A 274 -9.02 -10.30 22.41
CA LEU A 274 -8.96 -9.92 23.82
C LEU A 274 -9.57 -8.52 24.08
N GLN A 275 -10.30 -7.94 23.12
CA GLN A 275 -10.98 -6.67 23.35
C GLN A 275 -12.21 -6.86 24.25
N ASN A 276 -12.37 -5.99 25.25
CA ASN A 276 -13.52 -5.94 26.15
C ASN A 276 -13.78 -7.24 26.94
N ILE A 277 -12.73 -8.05 27.19
CA ILE A 277 -12.83 -9.25 28.02
C ILE A 277 -12.42 -8.95 29.46
N SER A 278 -12.87 -9.79 30.39
CA SER A 278 -12.44 -9.70 31.79
C SER A 278 -10.97 -10.11 31.96
N HIS A 279 -10.33 -9.60 33.02
CA HIS A 279 -8.97 -10.02 33.39
C HIS A 279 -8.84 -11.55 33.51
N GLN A 280 -9.85 -12.19 34.11
CA GLN A 280 -9.84 -13.63 34.35
C GLN A 280 -9.95 -14.41 33.03
N ASP A 281 -10.76 -13.95 32.08
CA ASP A 281 -10.91 -14.61 30.79
C ASP A 281 -9.66 -14.42 29.92
N ALA A 282 -9.00 -13.26 30.01
CA ALA A 282 -7.70 -13.03 29.36
C ALA A 282 -6.66 -14.06 29.84
N ILE A 283 -6.60 -14.30 31.16
CA ILE A 283 -5.72 -15.32 31.74
C ILE A 283 -6.08 -16.73 31.24
N LYS A 284 -7.37 -17.08 31.19
CA LYS A 284 -7.81 -18.40 30.69
C LYS A 284 -7.38 -18.61 29.24
N MET A 285 -7.55 -17.60 28.39
CA MET A 285 -7.16 -17.68 26.98
C MET A 285 -5.64 -17.84 26.82
N LEU A 286 -4.84 -17.10 27.60
CA LEU A 286 -3.37 -17.23 27.60
C LEU A 286 -2.86 -18.54 28.22
N LYS A 287 -3.74 -19.32 28.86
CA LYS A 287 -3.44 -20.67 29.39
C LYS A 287 -4.17 -21.79 28.63
N SER A 288 -4.81 -21.47 27.51
CA SER A 288 -5.72 -22.40 26.81
C SER A 288 -4.99 -23.50 26.01
N SER A 289 -3.70 -23.33 25.72
CA SER A 289 -2.94 -24.25 24.88
C SER A 289 -1.45 -24.16 25.15
N ASP A 290 -0.73 -25.24 24.85
CA ASP A 290 0.74 -25.31 24.88
C ASP A 290 1.37 -24.49 23.74
N THR A 291 0.64 -24.24 22.65
CA THR A 291 1.08 -23.35 21.57
C THR A 291 0.10 -22.20 21.41
N LEU A 292 0.58 -20.98 21.57
CA LEU A 292 -0.22 -19.75 21.44
C LEU A 292 0.22 -18.96 20.22
N MET A 293 -0.75 -18.60 19.38
CA MET A 293 -0.59 -17.60 18.33
C MET A 293 -1.14 -16.26 18.84
N LEU A 294 -0.24 -15.39 19.27
CA LEU A 294 -0.59 -14.07 19.80
C LEU A 294 -0.56 -13.03 18.68
N THR A 295 -1.56 -12.16 18.63
CA THR A 295 -1.47 -10.89 17.89
C THR A 295 -1.16 -9.80 18.90
N VAL A 296 0.01 -9.15 18.78
CA VAL A 296 0.55 -8.23 19.79
C VAL A 296 0.84 -6.88 19.15
N ARG A 297 0.25 -5.82 19.68
CA ARG A 297 0.57 -4.43 19.34
C ARG A 297 1.77 -3.97 20.17
N VAL A 298 2.83 -3.59 19.47
CA VAL A 298 4.08 -3.17 20.07
C VAL A 298 4.08 -1.64 20.20
N GLU A 299 4.22 -1.12 21.42
CA GLU A 299 4.56 0.29 21.67
C GLU A 299 6.09 0.43 21.73
N GLU A 300 6.78 0.30 20.58
CA GLU A 300 8.22 0.57 20.52
C GLU A 300 8.42 2.08 20.28
N SER A 301 8.96 2.78 21.28
CA SER A 301 9.53 4.10 21.08
C SER A 301 10.69 3.97 20.11
N PHE A 302 10.50 4.46 18.88
CA PHE A 302 11.56 4.50 17.88
C PHE A 302 12.71 5.33 18.47
N HIS A 303 13.80 4.67 18.86
CA HIS A 303 14.99 5.41 19.27
C HIS A 303 15.48 6.14 18.01
N ARG A 304 15.45 7.48 18.06
CA ARG A 304 15.94 8.42 17.03
C ARG A 304 17.33 8.07 16.44
N GLY A 305 18.06 7.13 17.03
CA GLY A 305 19.39 6.68 16.60
C GLY A 305 19.45 5.45 15.69
N GLN A 306 18.39 4.66 15.49
CA GLN A 306 18.43 3.49 14.59
C GLN A 306 18.04 3.88 13.16
N LEU A 307 18.68 4.93 12.66
CA LEU A 307 18.45 5.48 11.34
C LEU A 307 19.07 4.57 10.29
N HIS A 308 18.29 4.16 9.29
CA HIS A 308 18.90 3.64 8.07
C HIS A 308 19.66 4.81 7.42
N HIS A 309 20.99 4.80 7.50
CA HIS A 309 21.87 5.88 6.97
C HIS A 309 21.50 6.35 5.55
N GLN A 310 20.90 5.48 4.71
CA GLN A 310 20.38 5.84 3.38
C GLN A 310 19.22 6.86 3.43
N PHE A 311 18.35 6.77 4.43
CA PHE A 311 17.18 7.62 4.59
C PHE A 311 17.59 9.07 4.86
N LEU A 312 18.56 9.27 5.77
CA LEU A 312 19.13 10.58 6.05
C LEU A 312 19.85 11.21 4.83
N GLN A 313 20.48 10.41 3.98
CA GLN A 313 21.14 10.93 2.77
C GLN A 313 20.14 11.36 1.70
N ILE A 314 18.98 10.69 1.62
CA ILE A 314 17.90 11.03 0.69
C ILE A 314 17.13 12.27 1.16
N LEU A 315 16.99 12.45 2.48
CA LEU A 315 16.38 13.64 3.07
C LEU A 315 17.24 14.91 2.98
N ARG A 316 18.52 14.81 2.60
CA ARG A 316 19.32 16.01 2.33
C ARG A 316 18.73 16.76 1.13
N PRO A 317 18.71 18.11 1.17
CA PRO A 317 18.29 18.93 0.04
C PRO A 317 18.89 18.44 -1.28
N LEU A 318 18.08 18.48 -2.34
CA LEU A 318 18.50 18.15 -3.69
C LEU A 318 19.41 19.24 -4.24
#